data_AF-A0A176FS27-F1
#
_entry.id   AF-A0A176FS27-F1
#
_cell.length_a   1.000
_cell.length_b   1.000
_cell.length_c   1.000
_cell.angle_alpha   90.00
_cell.angle_beta   90.00
_cell.angle_gamma   90.00
#
_symmetry.space_group_name_H-M   'P 1'
#
loop_
_entity.id
_entity.type
_entity.pdbx_description
1 polymer ?
#
loop_
_entity_poly.entity_id
_entity_poly.type
_entity_poly.pdbx_seq_one_letter_code
_entity_poly.pdbx_strand_id
1 'polypeptide(L)'
;EYEGYGDSGNIEDVTVQPVGIALPDDLATKLGDFAWSVAYHQHPGFENNEGGYGTLTWDVTADSIALDHADRHVECSHSRDEGL
;
A
#
# COMPACT_ATOMS: atom_id res chain seq x y z
N GLU A 1 5.79 3.82 -2.47
CA GLU A 1 5.58 2.48 -1.87
C GLU A 1 4.67 2.63 -0.67
N TYR A 2 3.78 1.67 -0.42
CA TYR A 2 2.93 1.67 0.77
C TYR A 2 2.96 0.33 1.45
N GLU A 3 2.73 0.35 2.75
CA GLU A 3 2.66 -0.82 3.60
C GLU A 3 1.50 -0.67 4.58
N GLY A 4 0.71 -1.72 4.75
CA GLY A 4 -0.27 -1.83 5.83
C GLY A 4 -0.13 -3.12 6.58
N TYR A 5 -0.41 -3.06 7.89
CA TYR A 5 -0.43 -4.20 8.80
C TYR A 5 -1.45 -3.96 9.92
N GLY A 6 -2.35 -4.91 10.17
CA GLY A 6 -3.44 -4.67 11.11
C GLY A 6 -4.30 -3.49 10.66
N ASP A 7 -4.93 -2.81 11.62
CA ASP A 7 -5.74 -1.61 11.46
C ASP A 7 -4.92 -0.33 11.21
N SER A 8 -3.68 -0.46 10.72
CA SER A 8 -2.78 0.66 10.46
C SER A 8 -1.96 0.42 9.19
N GLY A 9 -2.01 1.35 8.24
CA GLY A 9 -1.01 1.43 7.18
C GLY A 9 -0.66 2.87 6.82
N ASN A 10 0.39 3.01 6.04
CA ASN A 10 0.93 4.31 5.66
C ASN A 10 1.61 4.27 4.28
N ILE A 11 1.84 5.45 3.71
CA ILE A 11 2.76 5.62 2.57
C ILE A 11 4.18 5.70 3.13
N GLU A 12 5.03 4.79 2.71
CA GLU A 12 6.41 4.67 3.19
C GLU A 12 7.38 5.52 2.39
N ASP A 13 7.16 5.62 1.08
CA ASP A 13 8.00 6.42 0.20
C ASP A 13 7.23 6.99 -1.00
N VAL A 14 7.59 8.22 -1.38
CA VAL A 14 7.12 8.88 -2.60
C VAL A 14 8.32 9.31 -3.42
N THR A 15 8.66 8.49 -4.42
CA THR A 15 9.72 8.79 -5.38
C THR A 15 9.17 9.47 -6.62
N VAL A 16 9.83 10.52 -7.09
CA VAL A 16 9.47 11.26 -8.32
C VAL A 16 10.58 11.21 -9.35
N GLN A 17 10.19 10.98 -10.61
CA GLN A 17 11.08 10.96 -11.75
C GLN A 17 10.66 12.01 -12.80
N PRO A 18 11.62 12.60 -13.53
CA PRO A 18 13.08 12.40 -13.42
C PRO A 18 13.65 12.94 -12.10
N VAL A 19 14.75 12.33 -11.66
CA VAL A 19 15.43 12.69 -10.41
C VAL A 19 15.88 14.17 -10.45
N GLY A 20 15.71 14.88 -9.34
CA GLY A 20 16.10 16.29 -9.19
C GLY A 20 14.94 17.28 -9.28
N ILE A 21 13.71 16.81 -9.52
CA ILE A 21 12.50 17.60 -9.30
C ILE A 21 12.22 17.65 -7.80
N ALA A 22 12.29 18.83 -7.22
CA ALA A 22 11.85 19.06 -5.85
C ALA A 22 10.33 19.18 -5.83
N LEU A 23 9.67 18.30 -5.08
CA LEU A 23 8.26 18.46 -4.78
C LEU A 23 8.08 19.35 -3.55
N PRO A 24 7.21 20.37 -3.60
CA PRO A 24 6.78 21.07 -2.40
C PRO A 24 6.13 20.09 -1.40
N ASP A 25 6.39 20.28 -0.10
CA ASP A 25 5.91 19.40 0.96
C ASP A 25 4.37 19.23 0.96
N ASP A 26 3.64 20.29 0.62
CA ASP A 26 2.18 20.27 0.56
C ASP A 26 1.68 19.40 -0.61
N LEU A 27 2.40 19.38 -1.72
CA LEU A 27 2.09 18.55 -2.87
C LEU A 27 2.47 17.09 -2.61
N ALA A 28 3.61 16.85 -1.94
CA ALA A 28 4.03 15.51 -1.55
C ALA A 28 3.00 14.86 -0.62
N THR A 29 2.49 15.63 0.36
CA THR A 29 1.42 15.19 1.26
C THR A 29 0.15 14.82 0.50
N LYS A 30 -0.32 15.69 -0.40
CA LYS A 30 -1.53 15.43 -1.21
C LYS A 30 -1.38 14.22 -2.12
N LEU A 31 -0.18 13.99 -2.69
CA LEU A 31 0.10 12.80 -3.49
C LEU A 31 0.10 11.53 -2.64
N GLY A 32 0.63 11.59 -1.42
CA GLY A 32 0.54 10.51 -0.44
C GLY A 32 -0.91 10.15 -0.13
N ASP A 33 -1.74 11.14 0.24
CA ASP A 33 -3.17 10.95 0.55
C ASP A 33 -3.93 10.35 -0.65
N PHE A 34 -3.62 10.82 -1.86
CA PHE A 34 -4.22 10.30 -3.09
C PHE A 34 -3.80 8.84 -3.35
N ALA A 35 -2.50 8.55 -3.28
CA ALA A 35 -1.98 7.20 -3.51
C ALA A 35 -2.58 6.20 -2.50
N TRP A 36 -2.70 6.64 -1.24
CA TRP A 36 -3.35 5.90 -0.18
C TRP A 36 -4.82 5.60 -0.49
N SER A 37 -5.58 6.63 -0.87
CA SER A 37 -6.99 6.49 -1.24
C SER A 37 -7.21 5.51 -2.40
N VAL A 38 -6.36 5.57 -3.44
CA VAL A 38 -6.42 4.64 -4.58
C VAL A 38 -6.13 3.20 -4.15
N ALA A 39 -5.07 2.97 -3.37
CA ALA A 39 -4.73 1.65 -2.86
C ALA A 39 -5.87 1.06 -2.01
N TYR A 40 -6.42 1.86 -1.09
CA TYR A 40 -7.54 1.46 -0.24
C TYR A 40 -8.81 1.14 -1.03
N HIS A 41 -9.13 1.95 -2.04
CA HIS A 41 -10.34 1.74 -2.83
C HIS A 41 -10.27 0.47 -3.69
N GLN A 42 -9.08 0.13 -4.21
CA GLN A 42 -8.88 -1.06 -5.05
C GLN A 42 -8.78 -2.35 -4.21
N HIS A 43 -8.17 -2.27 -3.03
CA HIS A 43 -7.99 -3.39 -2.11
C HIS A 43 -8.54 -3.05 -0.71
N PRO A 44 -9.87 -2.99 -0.54
CA PRO A 44 -10.49 -2.83 0.78
C PRO A 44 -10.26 -4.11 1.59
N GLY A 45 -9.11 -4.21 2.25
CA GLY A 45 -8.58 -5.54 2.58
C GLY A 45 -7.26 -5.57 3.34
N PHE A 46 -6.33 -4.69 2.99
CA PHE A 46 -4.98 -4.77 3.51
C PHE A 46 -4.81 -4.13 4.91
N GLU A 47 -5.82 -3.41 5.40
CA GLU A 47 -5.93 -2.99 6.81
C GLU A 47 -6.62 -4.05 7.70
N ASN A 48 -6.93 -5.24 7.17
CA ASN A 48 -7.64 -6.26 7.92
C ASN A 48 -6.65 -7.33 8.40
N ASN A 49 -5.89 -7.01 9.44
CA ASN A 49 -5.18 -7.97 10.31
C ASN A 49 -4.06 -8.83 9.68
N GLU A 50 -4.06 -9.06 8.36
CA GLU A 50 -3.03 -9.77 7.59
C GLU A 50 -1.99 -8.80 7.03
N GLY A 51 -2.42 -7.60 6.63
CA GLY A 51 -1.54 -6.62 6.02
C GLY A 51 -1.35 -6.84 4.52
N GLY A 52 -0.81 -5.82 3.85
CA GLY A 52 -0.49 -5.89 2.43
C GLY A 52 0.43 -4.74 2.05
N TYR A 53 1.15 -4.90 0.96
CA TYR A 53 2.10 -3.90 0.49
C TYR A 53 1.99 -3.75 -1.02
N GLY A 54 2.50 -2.65 -1.55
CA GLY A 54 2.41 -2.41 -2.97
C GLY A 54 3.10 -1.14 -3.44
N THR A 55 3.12 -1.01 -4.76
CA THR A 55 3.65 0.17 -5.45
C THR A 55 2.58 0.74 -6.35
N LEU A 56 2.25 2.02 -6.13
CA LEU A 56 1.46 2.82 -7.05
C LEU A 56 2.41 3.64 -7.91
N THR A 57 2.27 3.52 -9.23
CA THR A 57 3.00 4.32 -10.22
C THR A 57 2.01 5.15 -11.01
N TRP A 58 2.20 6.47 -11.04
CA TRP A 58 1.41 7.37 -11.87
C TRP A 58 2.28 7.95 -12.98
N ASP A 59 2.01 7.56 -14.22
CA ASP A 59 2.54 8.24 -15.40
C ASP A 59 1.65 9.45 -15.70
N VAL A 60 2.13 10.64 -15.33
CA VAL A 60 1.42 11.91 -15.53
C VAL A 60 1.35 12.27 -17.02
N THR A 61 2.29 11.82 -17.84
CA THR A 61 2.31 12.14 -19.28
C THR A 61 1.32 11.30 -20.06
N ALA A 62 1.16 10.03 -19.66
CA ALA A 62 0.18 9.10 -20.22
C ALA A 62 -1.19 9.19 -19.52
N ASP A 63 -1.29 9.96 -18.44
CA ASP A 63 -2.46 10.04 -17.54
C ASP A 63 -2.95 8.65 -17.10
N SER A 64 -2.01 7.80 -16.65
CA SER A 64 -2.30 6.41 -16.31
C SER A 64 -1.72 6.02 -14.95
N ILE A 65 -2.52 5.32 -14.15
CA ILE A 65 -2.12 4.81 -12.83
C ILE A 65 -2.04 3.29 -12.90
N ALA A 66 -0.91 2.75 -12.47
CA ALA A 66 -0.69 1.33 -12.24
C ALA A 66 -0.54 1.07 -10.74
N LEU A 67 -1.20 0.03 -10.25
CA LEU A 67 -1.11 -0.43 -8.87
C LEU A 67 -0.67 -1.90 -8.88
N ASP A 68 0.50 -2.17 -8.31
CA ASP A 68 0.97 -3.52 -8.01
C ASP A 68 0.78 -3.76 -6.52
N HIS A 69 0.03 -4.81 -6.16
CA HIS A 69 -0.35 -5.12 -4.79
C HIS A 69 -0.12 -6.60 -4.48
N ALA A 70 0.40 -6.86 -3.28
CA ALA A 70 0.53 -8.19 -2.72
C ALA A 70 -0.06 -8.25 -1.30
N ASP A 71 -0.94 -9.22 -1.07
CA ASP A 71 -1.46 -9.58 0.24
C ASP A 71 -0.40 -10.37 1.05
N ARG A 72 -0.33 -10.14 2.37
CA ARG A 72 0.45 -10.98 3.28
C ARG A 72 -0.44 -12.12 3.78
N HIS A 73 -0.31 -13.31 3.22
CA HIS A 73 -1.07 -14.48 3.66
C HIS A 73 -0.40 -15.16 4.87
N VAL A 74 -1.12 -15.38 5.98
CA VAL A 74 -0.63 -16.15 7.14
C VAL A 74 -1.55 -17.35 7.40
N GLU A 75 -1.12 -18.55 6.97
CA GLU A 75 -1.85 -19.78 7.30
C GLU A 75 -1.63 -20.20 8.75
N CYS A 76 -2.72 -20.22 9.54
CA CYS A 76 -2.72 -20.77 10.89
C CYS A 76 -3.48 -22.10 10.94
N SER A 77 -2.79 -23.21 11.24
CA SER A 77 -3.42 -24.50 11.54
C SER A 77 -3.44 -24.75 13.05
N HIS A 78 -4.63 -24.93 13.63
CA HIS A 78 -4.77 -25.31 15.04
C HIS A 78 -5.27 -26.76 15.15
N SER A 79 -4.51 -27.61 15.84
CA SER A 79 -4.92 -28.97 16.20
C SER A 79 -4.91 -29.13 17.72
N ARG A 80 -6.01 -29.63 18.28
CA ARG A 80 -6.12 -30.00 19.70
C ARG A 80 -6.21 -31.51 19.79
N ASP A 81 -5.29 -32.13 20.53
CA ASP A 81 -5.31 -33.55 20.85
C ASP A 81 -5.62 -33.69 22.35
N GLU A 82 -6.77 -34.29 22.68
CA GLU A 82 -7.17 -34.60 24.06
C GLU A 82 -6.90 -36.09 24.33
N GLY A 83 -5.63 -36.45 24.30
CA GLY A 83 -5.12 -37.83 24.35
C GLY A 83 -6.02 -38.83 25.10
N LEU A 84 -6.34 -39.92 24.40
CA LEU A 84 -7.07 -41.08 24.92
C LEU A 84 -6.28 -41.86 25.97
#